data_AF-A0A960G0N1-F1
#
_entry.id   AF-A0A960G0N1-F1
#
_cell.length_a   1.000
_cell.length_b   1.000
_cell.length_c   1.000
_cell.angle_alpha   90.00
_cell.angle_beta   90.00
_cell.angle_gamma   90.00
#
_symmetry.space_group_name_H-M   'P 1'
#
loop_
_entity.id
_entity.type
_entity.pdbx_description
1 polymer ?
#
loop_
_entity_poly.entity_id
_entity_poly.type
_entity_poly.pdbx_seq_one_letter_code
_entity_poly.pdbx_strand_id
1 'polypeptide(L)'
;MIDWPEFEDAPEFGKIALSGHWESAVTFRGGEFVTQAEALSYLGDSREVACEAFFGLPFFGIRLHGAPTELAKDVAHFAQALQTADSGRQLLATVADTLRVSLGRDFRYAEIGAEGAWNSVGAFRIDVLKEFDQLWREVSESSVGCDTTRQKALEFSYDNGRGDGTSHWFALPVSIGETLDRSMVESALRRFSA
;
A
#
# COMPACT_ATOMS: atom_id res chain seq x y z
N MET A 1 -10.72 -11.33 8.20
CA MET A 1 -9.72 -12.05 7.41
C MET A 1 -8.91 -11.04 6.65
N ILE A 2 -7.62 -11.05 6.96
CA ILE A 2 -6.54 -10.80 6.01
C ILE A 2 -5.94 -12.19 5.82
N ASP A 3 -6.67 -13.01 5.08
CA ASP A 3 -6.37 -14.42 4.88
C ASP A 3 -6.04 -14.60 3.41
N TRP A 4 -5.18 -13.71 2.93
CA TRP A 4 -4.68 -13.75 1.59
C TRP A 4 -3.32 -14.43 1.65
N PRO A 5 -3.09 -15.50 0.86
CA PRO A 5 -1.82 -16.23 0.89
C PRO A 5 -0.59 -15.32 0.73
N GLU A 6 -0.74 -14.22 -0.02
CA GLU A 6 0.26 -13.18 -0.23
C GLU A 6 0.70 -12.43 1.04
N PHE A 7 -0.07 -12.51 2.11
CA PHE A 7 0.14 -11.83 3.39
C PHE A 7 0.20 -12.83 4.58
N GLU A 8 0.40 -14.12 4.30
CA GLU A 8 0.51 -15.14 5.34
C GLU A 8 1.83 -15.04 6.11
N ASP A 9 2.93 -14.79 5.39
CA ASP A 9 4.27 -14.66 5.97
C ASP A 9 4.46 -13.32 6.70
N ALA A 10 5.54 -13.24 7.50
CA ALA A 10 5.95 -12.00 8.13
C ALA A 10 6.38 -10.95 7.07
N PRO A 11 6.14 -9.65 7.31
CA PRO A 11 6.63 -8.63 6.41
C PRO A 11 8.17 -8.59 6.41
N GLU A 12 8.76 -8.38 5.24
CA GLU A 12 10.22 -8.37 5.06
C GLU A 12 10.84 -7.01 5.43
N PHE A 13 10.17 -5.93 5.04
CA PHE A 13 10.60 -4.55 5.26
C PHE A 13 9.41 -3.58 5.13
N GLY A 14 9.63 -2.33 5.48
CA GLY A 14 8.66 -1.26 5.27
C GLY A 14 9.25 -0.06 4.56
N LYS A 15 8.37 0.82 4.09
CA LYS A 15 8.73 2.12 3.51
C LYS A 15 7.91 3.24 4.15
N ILE A 16 8.52 4.41 4.28
CA ILE A 16 7.84 5.62 4.75
C ILE A 16 8.02 6.73 3.71
N ALA A 17 6.92 7.24 3.17
CA ALA A 17 6.89 8.38 2.28
C ALA A 17 6.19 9.58 2.93
N LEU A 18 6.74 10.78 2.70
CA LEU A 18 6.17 12.04 3.18
C LEU A 18 5.48 12.73 2.00
N SER A 19 4.26 13.22 2.21
CA SER A 19 3.51 13.99 1.20
C SER A 19 3.47 13.33 -0.19
N GLY A 20 3.41 12.00 -0.24
CA GLY A 20 3.39 11.23 -1.48
C GLY A 20 4.72 11.10 -2.23
N HIS A 21 5.86 11.54 -1.68
CA HIS A 21 7.15 11.45 -2.37
C HIS A 21 7.78 10.05 -2.25
N TRP A 22 7.25 9.08 -3.01
CA TRP A 22 7.71 7.68 -2.99
C TRP A 22 9.14 7.49 -3.50
N GLU A 23 9.61 8.35 -4.40
CA GLU A 23 10.98 8.31 -4.92
C GLU A 23 12.02 8.65 -3.85
N SER A 24 11.59 9.29 -2.75
CA SER A 24 12.40 9.62 -1.59
C SER A 24 11.99 8.82 -0.35
N ALA A 25 11.18 7.78 -0.52
CA ALA A 25 10.74 6.97 0.61
C ALA A 25 11.93 6.29 1.29
N VAL A 26 11.93 6.30 2.62
CA VAL A 26 12.94 5.59 3.39
C VAL A 26 12.49 4.14 3.58
N THR A 27 13.31 3.21 3.11
CA THR A 27 13.18 1.79 3.43
C THR A 27 13.70 1.54 4.84
N PHE A 28 12.96 0.76 5.62
CA PHE A 28 13.37 0.37 6.96
C PHE A 28 13.08 -1.12 7.21
N ARG A 29 13.86 -1.72 8.10
CA ARG A 29 13.72 -3.10 8.58
C ARG A 29 13.42 -3.11 10.07
N GLY A 30 13.07 -4.29 10.59
CA GLY A 30 12.85 -4.48 12.02
C GLY A 30 14.05 -3.98 12.84
N GLY A 31 13.80 -3.03 13.75
CA GLY A 31 14.84 -2.38 14.58
C GLY A 31 15.28 -0.99 14.11
N GLU A 32 14.68 -0.44 13.06
CA GLU A 32 14.83 0.95 12.62
C GLU A 32 13.56 1.77 12.93
N PHE A 33 13.67 3.10 13.09
CA PHE A 33 12.59 3.99 13.56
C PHE A 33 11.95 3.55 14.90
N VAL A 34 12.79 3.09 15.82
CA VAL A 34 12.35 2.47 17.08
C VAL A 34 11.72 3.50 18.03
N THR A 35 12.09 4.78 17.90
CA THR A 35 11.62 5.83 18.79
C THR A 35 10.78 6.89 18.09
N GLN A 36 9.81 7.44 18.82
CA GLN A 36 9.01 8.58 18.37
C GLN A 36 9.89 9.81 18.04
N ALA A 37 11.05 9.96 18.69
CA ALA A 37 11.96 11.07 18.43
C ALA A 37 12.63 10.96 17.04
N GLU A 38 13.05 9.75 16.66
CA GLU A 38 13.58 9.48 15.32
C GLU A 38 12.52 9.70 14.25
N ALA A 39 11.30 9.19 14.48
CA ALA A 39 10.16 9.40 13.58
C ALA A 39 9.83 10.91 13.44
N LEU A 40 9.80 11.66 14.54
CA LEU A 40 9.53 13.10 14.51
C LEU A 40 10.62 13.87 13.76
N SER A 41 11.90 13.52 13.97
CA SER A 41 13.01 14.14 13.24
C SER A 41 12.93 13.90 11.74
N TYR A 42 12.43 12.73 11.32
CA TYR A 42 12.22 12.41 9.90
C TYR A 42 11.01 13.14 9.31
N LEU A 43 9.87 13.14 10.02
CA LEU A 43 8.64 13.78 9.57
C LEU A 43 8.80 15.30 9.41
N GLY A 44 9.61 15.95 10.25
CA GLY A 44 9.72 17.41 10.29
C GLY A 44 8.36 18.06 10.55
N ASP A 45 7.95 18.97 9.67
CA ASP A 45 6.66 19.65 9.72
C ASP A 45 5.56 18.95 8.88
N SER A 46 5.83 17.76 8.34
CA SER A 46 4.87 17.04 7.50
C SER A 46 3.59 16.72 8.28
N ARG A 47 2.44 16.97 7.63
CA ARG A 47 1.10 16.65 8.14
C ARG A 47 0.47 15.43 7.49
N GLU A 48 1.25 14.75 6.66
CA GLU A 48 0.87 13.52 5.97
C GLU A 48 2.07 12.57 5.98
N VAL A 49 1.78 11.29 6.23
CA VAL A 49 2.75 10.21 6.07
C VAL A 49 2.05 8.97 5.52
N ALA A 50 2.73 8.28 4.60
CA ALA A 50 2.35 6.96 4.14
C ALA A 50 3.36 5.94 4.65
N CYS A 51 2.87 4.86 5.25
CA CYS A 51 3.67 3.73 5.70
C CYS A 51 3.24 2.48 4.93
N GLU A 52 4.21 1.74 4.39
CA GLU A 52 3.98 0.48 3.70
C GLU A 52 4.76 -0.65 4.34
N ALA A 53 4.18 -1.85 4.34
CA ALA A 53 4.79 -3.11 4.75
C ALA A 53 4.76 -4.08 3.56
N PHE A 54 5.93 -4.63 3.21
CA PHE A 54 6.14 -5.49 2.05
C PHE A 54 6.29 -6.95 2.46
N PHE A 55 5.67 -7.84 1.69
CA PHE A 55 5.63 -9.30 1.90
C PHE A 55 6.26 -10.01 0.69
N GLY A 56 7.44 -9.53 0.28
CA GLY A 56 7.99 -9.74 -1.04
C GLY A 56 7.46 -8.67 -2.01
N LEU A 57 6.71 -9.08 -3.03
CA LEU A 57 6.10 -8.15 -3.99
C LEU A 57 4.74 -7.55 -3.54
N PRO A 58 3.86 -8.31 -2.86
CA PRO A 58 2.65 -7.75 -2.27
C PRO A 58 2.98 -6.78 -1.14
N PHE A 59 2.14 -5.76 -0.95
CA PHE A 59 2.30 -4.83 0.16
C PHE A 59 0.97 -4.31 0.69
N PHE A 60 1.00 -3.90 1.95
CA PHE A 60 -0.07 -3.17 2.61
C PHE A 60 0.43 -1.77 2.91
N GLY A 61 -0.39 -0.77 2.65
CA GLY A 61 -0.07 0.61 2.99
C GLY A 61 -1.17 1.31 3.77
N ILE A 62 -0.77 2.31 4.53
CA ILE A 62 -1.67 3.21 5.24
C ILE A 62 -1.17 4.64 5.12
N ARG A 63 -2.10 5.56 4.86
CA ARG A 63 -1.86 7.00 4.83
C ARG A 63 -2.55 7.62 6.04
N LEU A 64 -1.80 8.43 6.75
CA LEU A 64 -2.20 9.10 7.97
C LEU A 64 -2.06 10.61 7.81
N HIS A 65 -2.97 11.35 8.42
CA HIS A 65 -2.92 12.80 8.50
C HIS A 65 -3.07 13.25 9.95
N GLY A 66 -2.39 14.34 10.32
CA GLY A 66 -2.44 14.83 11.69
C GLY A 66 -1.32 15.81 12.03
N ALA A 67 -1.17 16.10 13.33
CA ALA A 67 -0.03 16.87 13.80
C ALA A 67 1.25 16.00 13.73
N PRO A 68 2.43 16.59 13.43
CA PRO A 68 3.68 15.82 13.31
C PRO A 68 4.00 14.94 14.52
N THR A 69 3.67 15.40 15.75
CA THR A 69 3.88 14.62 16.97
C THR A 69 2.98 13.39 17.09
N GLU A 70 1.76 13.47 16.54
CA GLU A 70 0.82 12.35 16.49
C GLU A 70 1.26 11.34 15.43
N LEU A 71 1.59 11.84 14.23
CA LEU A 71 2.13 11.03 13.15
C LEU A 71 3.42 10.30 13.55
N ALA A 72 4.32 10.95 14.30
CA ALA A 72 5.54 10.33 14.79
C ALA A 72 5.26 9.12 15.70
N LYS A 73 4.20 9.20 16.51
CA LYS A 73 3.79 8.10 17.38
C LYS A 73 3.23 6.95 16.55
N ASP A 74 2.39 7.25 15.56
CA ASP A 74 1.77 6.26 14.70
C ASP A 74 2.79 5.55 13.80
N VAL A 75 3.78 6.30 13.28
CA VAL A 75 4.93 5.75 12.56
C VAL A 75 5.73 4.80 13.45
N ALA A 76 6.02 5.18 14.69
CA ALA A 76 6.73 4.30 15.62
C ALA A 76 5.94 3.02 15.95
N HIS A 77 4.61 3.13 16.13
CA HIS A 77 3.74 1.96 16.30
C HIS A 77 3.76 1.05 15.07
N PHE A 78 3.68 1.62 13.87
CA PHE A 78 3.75 0.86 12.62
C PHE A 78 5.10 0.14 12.49
N ALA A 79 6.20 0.84 12.75
CA ALA A 79 7.55 0.27 12.69
C ALA A 79 7.76 -0.85 13.71
N GLN A 80 7.22 -0.68 14.93
CA GLN A 80 7.25 -1.73 15.94
C GLN A 80 6.39 -2.94 15.54
N ALA A 81 5.20 -2.71 14.99
CA ALA A 81 4.35 -3.79 14.49
C ALA A 81 5.06 -4.58 13.39
N LEU A 82 5.72 -3.90 12.45
CA LEU A 82 6.55 -4.52 11.40
C LEU A 82 7.64 -5.41 11.99
N GLN A 83 8.31 -4.96 13.05
CA GLN A 83 9.39 -5.70 13.67
C GLN A 83 8.92 -6.97 14.42
N THR A 84 7.76 -6.91 15.06
CA THR A 84 7.31 -7.98 15.97
C THR A 84 6.28 -8.94 15.38
N ALA A 85 5.80 -8.68 14.17
CA ALA A 85 4.81 -9.52 13.53
C ALA A 85 5.45 -10.78 12.91
N ASP A 86 4.97 -11.94 13.33
CA ASP A 86 5.35 -13.24 12.79
C ASP A 86 4.51 -13.63 11.55
N SER A 87 3.53 -12.78 11.18
CA SER A 87 2.66 -12.95 10.01
C SER A 87 2.03 -11.62 9.59
N GLY A 88 1.61 -11.49 8.33
CA GLY A 88 0.86 -10.31 7.88
C GLY A 88 -0.48 -10.16 8.59
N ARG A 89 -1.14 -11.25 8.96
CA ARG A 89 -2.33 -11.21 9.83
C ARG A 89 -2.05 -10.50 11.15
N GLN A 90 -0.95 -10.86 11.82
CA GLN A 90 -0.57 -10.25 13.09
C GLN A 90 -0.23 -8.77 12.90
N LEU A 91 0.57 -8.43 11.89
CA LEU A 91 0.89 -7.04 11.55
C LEU A 91 -0.38 -6.20 11.45
N LEU A 92 -1.31 -6.63 10.62
CA LEU A 92 -2.50 -5.87 10.28
C LEU A 92 -3.48 -5.78 11.44
N ALA A 93 -3.58 -6.82 12.26
CA ALA A 93 -4.33 -6.76 13.51
C ALA A 93 -3.74 -5.71 14.47
N THR A 94 -2.41 -5.70 14.62
CA THR A 94 -1.71 -4.70 15.45
C THR A 94 -1.87 -3.29 14.89
N VAL A 95 -1.72 -3.09 13.58
CA VAL A 95 -1.91 -1.79 12.92
C VAL A 95 -3.34 -1.29 13.09
N ALA A 96 -4.35 -2.16 12.87
CA ALA A 96 -5.75 -1.81 13.04
C ALA A 96 -6.07 -1.35 14.46
N ASP A 97 -5.54 -2.06 15.47
CA ASP A 97 -5.75 -1.74 16.89
C ASP A 97 -5.01 -0.46 17.30
N THR A 98 -3.72 -0.39 17.01
CA THR A 98 -2.85 0.73 17.44
C THR A 98 -3.20 2.05 16.77
N LEU A 99 -3.54 2.03 15.48
CA LEU A 99 -3.90 3.22 14.71
C LEU A 99 -5.42 3.49 14.72
N ARG A 100 -6.19 2.61 15.37
CA ARG A 100 -7.66 2.68 15.47
C ARG A 100 -8.33 2.80 14.11
N VAL A 101 -7.86 2.02 13.15
CA VAL A 101 -8.40 1.98 11.79
C VAL A 101 -9.18 0.70 11.56
N SER A 102 -10.31 0.83 10.88
CA SER A 102 -11.06 -0.34 10.42
C SER A 102 -10.52 -0.74 9.06
N LEU A 103 -9.78 -1.84 9.01
CA LEU A 103 -9.32 -2.39 7.75
C LEU A 103 -10.54 -2.88 6.95
N GLY A 104 -10.84 -2.09 5.94
CA GLY A 104 -11.94 -2.25 5.02
C GLY A 104 -11.72 -3.47 4.17
N ARG A 105 -12.83 -4.01 3.67
CA ARG A 105 -12.86 -5.29 2.95
C ARG A 105 -13.50 -5.17 1.59
N ASP A 106 -14.36 -4.17 1.42
CA ASP A 106 -15.16 -3.96 0.23
C ASP A 106 -14.54 -2.80 -0.56
N PHE A 107 -13.54 -3.12 -1.37
CA PHE A 107 -12.91 -2.17 -2.26
C PHE A 107 -13.85 -1.89 -3.44
N ARG A 108 -14.02 -0.62 -3.81
CA ARG A 108 -14.82 -0.24 -4.98
C ARG A 108 -13.96 0.21 -6.15
N TYR A 109 -12.75 0.63 -5.84
CA TYR A 109 -11.79 1.17 -6.79
C TYR A 109 -10.46 0.45 -6.63
N ALA A 110 -9.77 0.31 -7.75
CA ALA A 110 -8.40 -0.14 -7.81
C ALA A 110 -7.59 0.80 -8.71
N GLU A 111 -6.27 0.76 -8.57
CA GLU A 111 -5.34 1.59 -9.31
C GLU A 111 -4.12 0.75 -9.69
N ILE A 112 -3.61 0.89 -10.91
CA ILE A 112 -2.35 0.25 -11.33
C ILE A 112 -1.24 1.28 -11.25
N GLY A 113 -0.27 1.01 -10.39
CA GLY A 113 0.90 1.85 -10.14
C GLY A 113 2.21 1.16 -10.49
N ALA A 114 3.27 1.97 -10.60
CA ALA A 114 4.64 1.50 -10.65
C ALA A 114 5.29 1.62 -9.27
N GLU A 115 5.86 0.52 -8.76
CA GLU A 115 6.44 0.50 -7.41
C GLU A 115 7.53 1.58 -7.25
N GLY A 116 7.42 2.35 -6.16
CA GLY A 116 8.36 3.43 -5.82
C GLY A 116 8.35 4.63 -6.76
N ALA A 117 7.29 4.82 -7.56
CA ALA A 117 7.07 6.01 -8.37
C ALA A 117 5.65 6.54 -8.17
N TRP A 118 5.49 7.85 -8.08
CA TRP A 118 4.18 8.50 -8.18
C TRP A 118 3.72 8.53 -9.64
N ASN A 119 3.45 7.35 -10.21
CA ASN A 119 2.91 7.21 -11.57
C ASN A 119 1.90 6.07 -11.56
N SER A 120 0.65 6.42 -11.88
CA SER A 120 -0.46 5.48 -11.94
C SER A 120 -1.37 5.78 -13.13
N VAL A 121 -2.19 4.79 -13.49
CA VAL A 121 -3.26 4.97 -14.49
C VAL A 121 -4.49 5.70 -13.93
N GLY A 122 -4.45 6.10 -12.65
CA GLY A 122 -5.59 6.60 -11.90
C GLY A 122 -6.55 5.49 -11.46
N ALA A 123 -7.40 5.83 -10.49
CA ALA A 123 -8.38 4.90 -9.94
C ALA A 123 -9.48 4.54 -10.95
N PHE A 124 -9.77 3.25 -11.08
CA PHE A 124 -10.89 2.70 -11.84
C PHE A 124 -11.73 1.78 -10.98
N ARG A 125 -12.99 1.53 -11.35
CA ARG A 125 -13.91 0.70 -10.55
C ARG A 125 -13.56 -0.79 -10.68
N ILE A 126 -13.81 -1.60 -9.66
CA ILE A 126 -13.51 -3.05 -9.70
C ILE A 126 -14.56 -3.86 -10.49
N ASP A 127 -15.77 -3.33 -10.69
CA ASP A 127 -16.85 -3.98 -11.47
C ASP A 127 -16.61 -3.99 -13.00
N VAL A 128 -15.45 -3.50 -13.44
CA VAL A 128 -14.99 -3.43 -14.84
C VAL A 128 -14.64 -4.77 -15.47
N LEU A 129 -14.81 -5.91 -14.79
CA LEU A 129 -14.57 -7.23 -15.40
C LEU A 129 -15.39 -7.47 -16.68
N LYS A 130 -16.54 -6.81 -16.82
CA LYS A 130 -17.36 -6.86 -18.04
C LYS A 130 -16.74 -6.09 -19.22
N GLU A 131 -15.88 -5.13 -18.92
CA GLU A 131 -15.22 -4.22 -19.86
C GLU A 131 -13.69 -4.41 -19.81
N PHE A 132 -13.23 -5.58 -19.34
CA PHE A 132 -11.81 -5.83 -19.07
C PHE A 132 -10.91 -5.63 -20.30
N ASP A 133 -11.40 -5.95 -21.50
CA ASP A 133 -10.66 -5.69 -22.75
C ASP A 133 -10.36 -4.21 -22.98
N GLN A 134 -11.33 -3.35 -22.65
CA GLN A 134 -11.17 -1.91 -22.78
C GLN A 134 -10.19 -1.40 -21.73
N LEU A 135 -10.39 -1.77 -20.46
CA LEU A 135 -9.47 -1.44 -19.38
C LEU A 135 -8.04 -1.87 -19.73
N TRP A 136 -7.86 -3.11 -20.20
CA TRP A 136 -6.54 -3.63 -20.56
C TRP A 136 -5.87 -2.78 -21.64
N ARG A 137 -6.62 -2.37 -22.68
CA ARG A 137 -6.08 -1.49 -23.72
C ARG A 137 -5.61 -0.16 -23.13
N GLU A 138 -6.47 0.49 -22.35
CA GLU A 138 -6.16 1.79 -21.73
C GLU A 138 -4.95 1.70 -20.80
N VAL A 139 -4.87 0.66 -19.97
CA VAL A 139 -3.76 0.44 -19.06
C VAL A 139 -2.47 0.12 -19.82
N SER A 140 -2.50 -0.78 -20.80
CA SER A 140 -1.31 -1.19 -21.54
C SER A 140 -0.71 -0.07 -22.40
N GLU A 141 -1.54 0.87 -22.88
CA GLU A 141 -1.12 2.05 -23.65
C GLU A 141 -0.73 3.25 -22.77
N SER A 142 -0.95 3.17 -21.45
CA SER A 142 -0.62 4.24 -20.50
C SER A 142 0.90 4.35 -20.25
N SER A 143 1.32 5.47 -19.62
CA SER A 143 2.69 5.65 -19.15
C SER A 143 3.16 4.52 -18.23
N VAL A 144 2.26 4.00 -17.38
CA VAL A 144 2.56 2.90 -16.45
C VAL A 144 2.63 1.57 -17.20
N GLY A 145 1.70 1.30 -18.12
CA GLY A 145 1.72 0.07 -18.91
C GLY A 145 2.98 -0.05 -19.80
N CYS A 146 3.46 1.09 -20.31
CA CYS A 146 4.66 1.17 -21.14
C CYS A 146 5.98 1.25 -20.35
N ASP A 147 5.93 1.48 -19.03
CA ASP A 147 7.12 1.53 -18.20
C ASP A 147 7.67 0.12 -17.95
N THR A 148 8.86 -0.16 -18.47
CA THR A 148 9.56 -1.45 -18.30
C THR A 148 10.72 -1.36 -17.31
N THR A 149 10.73 -0.36 -16.43
CA THR A 149 11.82 -0.13 -15.46
C THR A 149 11.45 -0.46 -14.03
N ARG A 150 10.16 -0.68 -13.75
CA ARG A 150 9.62 -0.90 -12.41
C ARG A 150 8.61 -2.03 -12.38
N GLN A 151 8.51 -2.70 -11.24
CA GLN A 151 7.45 -3.65 -10.97
C GLN A 151 6.08 -2.93 -10.94
N LYS A 152 5.02 -3.66 -11.31
CA LYS A 152 3.66 -3.12 -11.35
C LYS A 152 2.81 -3.78 -10.27
N ALA A 153 2.02 -2.96 -9.60
CA ALA A 153 1.09 -3.42 -8.58
C ALA A 153 -0.32 -2.90 -8.88
N LEU A 154 -1.31 -3.73 -8.58
CA LEU A 154 -2.72 -3.35 -8.54
C LEU A 154 -3.09 -3.08 -7.08
N GLU A 155 -3.36 -1.82 -6.78
CA GLU A 155 -3.64 -1.30 -5.46
C GLU A 155 -5.14 -1.15 -5.24
N PHE A 156 -5.63 -1.67 -4.12
CA PHE A 156 -7.01 -1.62 -3.69
C PHE A 156 -7.11 -0.70 -2.50
N SER A 157 -7.59 0.52 -2.74
CA SER A 157 -7.62 1.59 -1.73
C SER A 157 -8.97 1.67 -1.04
N TYR A 158 -8.95 1.87 0.28
CA TYR A 158 -10.12 2.05 1.13
C TYR A 158 -9.99 3.34 1.94
N ASP A 159 -11.00 4.20 1.79
CA ASP A 159 -11.20 5.34 2.67
C ASP A 159 -11.77 4.85 4.00
N ASN A 160 -11.05 5.08 5.11
CA ASN A 160 -11.50 4.62 6.42
C ASN A 160 -12.74 5.37 6.94
N GLY A 161 -13.24 6.38 6.22
CA GLY A 161 -14.51 7.06 6.53
C GLY A 161 -14.49 7.88 7.82
N ARG A 162 -13.29 8.15 8.35
CA ARG A 162 -13.07 8.88 9.61
C ARG A 162 -13.14 10.40 9.44
N GLY A 163 -13.18 10.89 8.20
CA GLY A 163 -13.17 12.33 7.88
C GLY A 163 -11.82 13.02 8.11
N ASP A 164 -10.80 12.27 8.53
CA ASP A 164 -9.43 12.74 8.75
C ASP A 164 -8.51 12.46 7.54
N GLY A 165 -9.04 11.91 6.45
CA GLY A 165 -8.28 11.56 5.26
C GLY A 165 -7.50 10.24 5.39
N THR A 166 -7.60 9.54 6.51
CA THR A 166 -6.92 8.26 6.71
C THR A 166 -7.41 7.22 5.71
N SER A 167 -6.51 6.68 4.90
CA SER A 167 -6.81 5.62 3.93
C SER A 167 -5.84 4.46 4.12
N HIS A 168 -6.23 3.26 3.70
CA HIS A 168 -5.31 2.14 3.59
C HIS A 168 -5.50 1.44 2.26
N TRP A 169 -4.49 0.70 1.83
CA TRP A 169 -4.53 -0.06 0.59
C TRP A 169 -3.82 -1.40 0.74
N PHE A 170 -4.21 -2.32 -0.12
CA PHE A 170 -3.46 -3.53 -0.35
C PHE A 170 -3.08 -3.59 -1.82
N ALA A 171 -1.89 -4.09 -2.10
CA ALA A 171 -1.35 -4.15 -3.44
C ALA A 171 -0.94 -5.58 -3.79
N LEU A 172 -1.36 -6.03 -4.97
CA LEU A 172 -0.96 -7.32 -5.53
C LEU A 172 -0.04 -7.09 -6.73
N PRO A 173 1.04 -7.89 -6.89
CA PRO A 173 1.87 -7.81 -8.08
C PRO A 173 1.06 -8.19 -9.31
N VAL A 174 1.25 -7.45 -10.39
CA VAL A 174 0.57 -7.68 -11.67
C VAL A 174 1.52 -7.61 -12.86
N SER A 175 2.82 -7.84 -12.63
CA SER A 175 3.86 -7.88 -13.66
C SER A 175 4.71 -9.15 -13.59
N ILE A 176 5.25 -9.54 -14.75
CA ILE A 176 6.33 -10.53 -14.86
C ILE A 176 7.61 -9.76 -15.18
N GLY A 177 8.54 -9.71 -14.21
CA GLY A 177 9.54 -8.65 -14.23
C GLY A 177 8.83 -7.30 -14.22
N GLU A 178 9.30 -6.35 -15.01
CA GLU A 178 8.76 -4.99 -15.04
C GLU A 178 7.59 -4.84 -16.03
N THR A 179 7.22 -5.92 -16.73
CA THR A 179 6.19 -5.89 -17.77
C THR A 179 4.84 -6.30 -17.20
N LEU A 180 3.84 -5.44 -17.37
CA LEU A 180 2.48 -5.71 -16.94
C LEU A 180 1.93 -7.00 -17.57
N ASP A 181 1.37 -7.88 -16.75
CA ASP A 181 0.78 -9.14 -17.20
C ASP A 181 -0.75 -9.10 -17.11
N ARG A 182 -1.38 -9.35 -18.25
CA ARG A 182 -2.84 -9.31 -18.38
C ARG A 182 -3.55 -10.28 -17.46
N SER A 183 -3.05 -11.51 -17.38
CA SER A 183 -3.69 -12.58 -16.61
C SER A 183 -3.60 -12.32 -15.11
N MET A 184 -2.49 -11.71 -14.65
CA MET A 184 -2.32 -11.29 -13.27
C MET A 184 -3.27 -10.14 -12.90
N VAL A 185 -3.42 -9.12 -13.75
CA VAL A 185 -4.39 -8.03 -13.52
C VAL A 185 -5.81 -8.60 -13.42
N GLU A 186 -6.20 -9.46 -14.37
CA GLU A 186 -7.54 -10.05 -14.38
C GLU A 186 -7.79 -10.90 -13.13
N SER A 187 -6.82 -11.74 -12.75
CA SER A 187 -6.89 -12.60 -11.57
C SER A 187 -6.99 -11.79 -10.28
N ALA A 188 -6.22 -10.72 -10.18
CA ALA A 188 -6.27 -9.82 -9.03
C ALA A 188 -7.65 -9.14 -8.95
N LEU A 189 -8.18 -8.57 -10.03
CA LEU A 189 -9.52 -7.94 -10.04
C LEU A 189 -10.64 -8.92 -9.67
N ARG A 190 -10.59 -10.16 -10.19
CA ARG A 190 -11.57 -11.21 -9.88
C ARG A 190 -11.66 -11.54 -8.40
N ARG A 191 -10.57 -11.36 -7.66
CA ARG A 191 -10.52 -11.61 -6.22
C ARG A 191 -11.30 -10.59 -5.40
N PHE A 192 -11.50 -9.38 -5.94
CA PHE A 192 -12.14 -8.26 -5.25
C PHE A 192 -13.50 -7.85 -5.84
N SER A 193 -13.95 -8.53 -6.89
CA SER A 193 -15.22 -8.25 -7.56
C SER A 193 -16.40 -9.11 -7.06
N ALA A 194 -16.23 -9.88 -5.97
CA ALA A 194 -17.20 -10.85 -5.47
C ALA A 194 -18.21 -10.25 -4.47
#